data_AF-A0A523W6A4-F1
#
_entry.id   AF-A0A523W6A4-F1
#
_cell.length_a   1.000
_cell.length_b   1.000
_cell.length_c   1.000
_cell.angle_alpha   90.00
_cell.angle_beta   90.00
_cell.angle_gamma   90.00
#
_symmetry.space_group_name_H-M   'P 1'
#
loop_
_entity.id
_entity.type
_entity.pdbx_description
1 polymer ?
#
loop_
_entity_poly.entity_id
_entity_poly.type
_entity_poly.pdbx_seq_one_letter_code
_entity_poly.pdbx_strand_id
1 'polypeptide(L)' 'PTFLKEQGIDVIIAGGMGVRAVGFFDQFGIQVVTGAVGRVKGAVDNFLNGKLKGSEPCH' A
#
# COMPACT_ATOMS: atom_id res chain seq x y z
N PRO A 1 -3.94 -10.00 8.66
CA PRO A 1 -4.90 -9.08 8.01
C PRO A 1 -6.03 -8.59 8.94
N THR A 2 -6.60 -9.48 9.75
CA THR A 2 -7.65 -9.14 10.74
C THR A 2 -7.19 -8.05 11.70
N PHE A 3 -5.95 -8.16 12.22
CA PHE A 3 -5.33 -7.13 13.08
C PHE A 3 -5.32 -5.73 12.45
N LEU A 4 -4.96 -5.61 11.16
CA LEU A 4 -4.90 -4.32 10.48
C LEU A 4 -6.30 -3.73 10.23
N LYS A 5 -7.29 -4.59 9.96
CA LYS A 5 -8.69 -4.19 9.84
C LYS A 5 -9.23 -3.62 11.15
N GLU A 6 -8.86 -4.22 12.28
CA GLU A 6 -9.23 -3.73 13.62
C GLU A 6 -8.59 -2.38 13.96
N GLN A 7 -7.44 -2.05 13.35
CA GLN A 7 -6.82 -0.73 13.45
C GLN A 7 -7.50 0.34 12.58
N GLY A 8 -8.49 -0.03 11.76
CA GLY A 8 -9.22 0.91 10.91
C GLY A 8 -8.35 1.56 9.84
N ILE A 9 -7.37 0.83 9.28
CA ILE A 9 -6.51 1.38 8.24
C ILE A 9 -7.24 1.49 6.90
N ASP A 10 -7.04 2.60 6.21
CA ASP A 10 -7.58 2.81 4.85
C ASP A 10 -6.54 2.54 3.75
N VAL A 11 -5.25 2.72 4.06
CA VAL A 11 -4.16 2.67 3.08
C VAL A 11 -2.92 1.94 3.61
N ILE A 12 -2.33 1.08 2.78
CA ILE A 12 -1.05 0.42 3.03
C ILE A 12 -0.02 0.90 2.00
N ILE A 13 1.11 1.42 2.47
CA ILE A 13 2.24 1.81 1.62
C ILE A 13 3.36 0.77 1.79
N ALA A 14 3.75 0.11 0.71
CA ALA A 14 4.78 -0.92 0.69
C ALA A 14 5.77 -0.72 -0.46
N GLY A 15 7.00 -1.23 -0.30
CA GLY A 15 7.96 -1.22 -1.41
C GLY A 15 7.61 -2.22 -2.50
N GLY A 16 7.23 -3.44 -2.10
CA GLY A 16 6.70 -4.46 -2.99
C GLY A 16 5.66 -5.29 -2.26
N MET A 17 4.63 -5.72 -2.99
CA MET A 17 3.59 -6.58 -2.45
C MET A 17 3.15 -7.55 -3.54
N GLY A 18 3.04 -8.84 -3.19
CA GLY A 18 2.57 -9.83 -4.15
C GLY A 18 1.11 -9.58 -4.56
N VAL A 19 0.79 -9.83 -5.83
CA VAL A 19 -0.57 -9.68 -6.40
C VAL A 19 -1.68 -10.32 -5.56
N ARG A 20 -1.41 -11.48 -4.95
CA ARG A 20 -2.37 -12.15 -4.05
C ARG A 20 -2.67 -11.35 -2.79
N ALA A 21 -1.66 -10.69 -2.21
CA ALA A 21 -1.82 -9.88 -1.01
C ALA A 21 -2.51 -8.54 -1.34
N VAL A 22 -2.15 -7.94 -2.48
CA VAL A 22 -2.85 -6.75 -3.00
C VAL A 22 -4.35 -7.03 -3.14
N GLY A 23 -4.72 -8.08 -3.88
CA GLY A 23 -6.12 -8.44 -4.08
C GLY A 23 -6.81 -8.89 -2.79
N PHE A 24 -6.06 -9.42 -1.81
CA PHE A 24 -6.61 -9.71 -0.50
C PHE A 24 -7.03 -8.40 0.20
N PHE A 25 -6.13 -7.42 0.33
CA PHE A 25 -6.43 -6.14 1.01
C PHE A 25 -7.47 -5.30 0.28
N ASP A 26 -7.47 -5.32 -1.05
CA ASP A 26 -8.47 -4.64 -1.89
C ASP A 26 -9.89 -5.14 -1.59
N GLN A 27 -10.08 -6.44 -1.37
CA GLN A 27 -11.36 -7.02 -0.93
C GLN A 27 -11.79 -6.56 0.47
N PHE A 28 -10.87 -6.08 1.31
CA PHE A 28 -11.19 -5.47 2.59
C PHE A 28 -11.43 -3.96 2.51
N GLY A 29 -11.39 -3.38 1.29
CA GLY A 29 -11.51 -1.93 1.08
C GLY A 29 -10.25 -1.16 1.45
N ILE A 30 -9.11 -1.84 1.59
CA ILE A 30 -7.84 -1.24 1.99
C ILE A 30 -7.03 -0.97 0.73
N GLN A 31 -6.72 0.30 0.47
CA GLN A 31 -5.95 0.69 -0.69
C GLN A 31 -4.49 0.31 -0.51
N VAL A 32 -3.95 -0.48 -1.45
CA VAL A 32 -2.53 -0.83 -1.45
C VAL A 32 -1.76 0.04 -2.42
N VAL A 33 -0.67 0.62 -1.95
CA VAL A 33 0.27 1.43 -2.73
C VAL A 33 1.63 0.73 -2.71
N THR A 34 2.13 0.34 -3.87
CA THR A 34 3.45 -0.31 -4.02
C THR A 34 4.46 0.66 -4.64
N GLY A 35 5.75 0.30 -4.65
CA GLY A 35 6.81 1.13 -5.23
C GLY A 35 7.45 2.13 -4.25
N ALA A 36 7.12 2.04 -2.95
CA ALA A 36 7.77 2.87 -1.95
C ALA A 36 9.24 2.49 -1.76
N VAL A 37 10.14 3.45 -1.96
CA VAL A 37 11.59 3.26 -1.83
C VAL A 37 12.19 4.24 -0.80
N GLY A 38 13.24 3.79 -0.10
CA GLY A 38 13.96 4.61 0.87
C GLY A 38 13.32 4.64 2.26
N ARG A 39 13.36 5.80 2.94
CA ARG A 39 12.87 5.95 4.32
C ARG A 39 11.35 6.09 4.37
N VAL A 40 10.75 5.66 5.48
CA VAL A 40 9.30 5.79 5.76
C VAL A 40 8.79 7.20 5.51
N LYS A 41 9.50 8.23 5.98
CA LYS A 41 9.15 9.63 5.74
C LYS A 41 9.02 9.94 4.25
N GLY A 42 9.98 9.49 3.43
CA GLY A 42 9.94 9.69 1.98
C GLY A 42 8.80 8.94 1.30
N ALA A 43 8.47 7.74 1.76
CA ALA A 43 7.31 6.99 1.26
C ALA A 43 5.99 7.72 1.55
N VAL A 44 5.83 8.25 2.76
CA VAL A 44 4.65 9.06 3.14
C VAL A 44 4.61 10.37 2.36
N ASP A 45 5.71 11.11 2.27
CA ASP A 45 5.81 12.33 1.46
C ASP A 45 5.46 12.07 0.00
N ASN A 46 5.98 11.00 -0.60
CA ASN A 46 5.70 10.66 -1.99
C ASN A 46 4.23 10.27 -2.21
N PHE A 47 3.62 9.57 -1.24
CA PHE A 47 2.18 9.27 -1.28
C PHE A 47 1.33 10.54 -1.18
N LEU A 48 1.64 11.43 -0.22
CA LEU A 48 0.94 12.70 -0.03
C LEU A 48 1.09 13.64 -1.25
N ASN A 49 2.26 13.62 -1.89
CA ASN A 49 2.51 14.37 -3.13
C ASN A 49 1.91 13.69 -4.38
N GLY A 50 1.21 12.56 -4.23
CA GLY A 50 0.60 11.83 -5.33
C GLY A 50 1.59 11.18 -6.30
N LYS A 51 2.87 11.06 -5.90
CA LYS A 51 3.94 10.40 -6.67
C LYS A 51 3.92 8.88 -6.54
N LEU A 52 3.31 8.36 -5.46
CA LEU A 52 3.02 6.95 -5.28
C LEU A 52 1.50 6.75 -5.38
N LYS A 53 1.04 6.17 -6.49
CA LYS A 53 -0.37 5.85 -6.71
C LYS A 53 -0.51 4.46 -7.30
N GLY A 54 -1.39 3.68 -6.68
CA GLY A 54 -1.72 2.33 -7.12
C GLY A 54 -0.69 1.28 -6.72
N SER A 55 -1.11 0.03 -6.87
CA SER A 55 -0.23 -1.12 -6.85
C SER A 55 0.01 -1.56 -8.29
N GLU A 56 1.16 -1.22 -8.87
CA GLU A 56 1.54 -1.83 -10.15
C GLU A 56 2.14 -3.20 -9.87
N PRO A 57 1.52 -4.30 -10.36
CA PRO A 57 2.22 -5.56 -10.42
C PRO A 57 3.38 -5.42 -11.39
N CYS A 58 4.61 -5.74 -10.95
CA CYS A 58 5.67 -5.98 -11.92
C CYS A 58 5.22 -7.12 -12.84
N HIS A 59 5.14 -6.81 -14.13
CA HIS A 59 4.93 -7.78 -15.20
C HIS A 59 6.27 -8.39 -15.60
#